data_AF-A0A413Q4H8-F1
#
_entry.id   AF-A0A413Q4H8-F1
#
_cell.length_a   1.000
_cell.length_b   1.000
_cell.length_c   1.000
_cell.angle_alpha   90.00
_cell.angle_beta   90.00
_cell.angle_gamma   90.00
#
_symmetry.space_group_name_H-M   'P 1'
#
loop_
_entity.id
_entity.type
_entity.pdbx_description
1 polymer ?
#
loop_
_entity_poly.entity_id
_entity_poly.type
_entity_poly.pdbx_seq_one_letter_code
_entity_poly.pdbx_strand_id
1 'polypeptide(L)'
;MTNNKKKKKVVIISFCAVIFLTCIIALCLSKYKSPYKYLKAHDGTTAQTKANEFLAQAHIDDKYIVFFVNENGNVACAIMKKKLLSYDVLRISGELSIRKDNENYLFSAYEDNGYEWIDWGLISESDIDKILVNGKEMNIIDNLQYSFRICWITGNGEENIPSNHEEIKKGAVR
;
A
#
# COMPACT_ATOMS: atom_id res chain seq x y z
N MET A 1 -57.65 -17.18 -11.86
CA MET A 1 -56.23 -17.64 -11.89
C MET A 1 -55.23 -16.67 -12.55
N THR A 2 -55.66 -15.61 -13.25
CA THR A 2 -54.81 -14.70 -14.05
C THR A 2 -54.03 -13.65 -13.24
N ASN A 3 -54.57 -13.20 -12.10
CA ASN A 3 -53.97 -12.13 -11.29
C ASN A 3 -52.67 -12.52 -10.57
N ASN A 4 -52.55 -13.77 -10.09
CA ASN A 4 -51.34 -14.24 -9.41
C ASN A 4 -50.14 -14.42 -10.36
N LYS A 5 -50.39 -14.79 -11.63
CA LYS A 5 -49.34 -14.88 -12.65
C LYS A 5 -48.77 -13.51 -13.02
N LYS A 6 -49.63 -12.49 -13.14
CA LYS A 6 -49.19 -11.09 -13.37
C LYS A 6 -48.40 -10.54 -12.18
N LYS A 7 -48.89 -10.72 -10.95
CA LYS A 7 -48.16 -10.30 -9.73
C LYS A 7 -46.79 -10.97 -9.60
N LYS A 8 -46.69 -12.29 -9.84
CA LYS A 8 -45.39 -13.00 -9.85
C LYS A 8 -44.41 -12.42 -10.88
N LYS A 9 -44.87 -12.12 -12.11
CA LYS A 9 -44.02 -11.52 -13.14
C LYS A 9 -43.51 -10.13 -12.74
N VAL A 10 -44.35 -9.29 -12.15
CA VAL A 10 -43.96 -7.95 -11.67
C VAL A 10 -42.92 -8.04 -10.55
N VAL A 11 -43.10 -8.98 -9.60
CA VAL A 11 -42.13 -9.21 -8.52
C VAL A 11 -40.78 -9.66 -9.07
N ILE A 12 -40.77 -10.58 -10.05
CA ILE A 12 -39.54 -11.05 -10.69
C ILE A 12 -38.82 -9.91 -11.42
N ILE A 13 -39.55 -9.10 -12.20
CA ILE A 13 -38.97 -7.96 -12.94
C ILE A 13 -38.38 -6.94 -11.97
N SER A 14 -39.10 -6.62 -10.89
CA SER A 14 -38.63 -5.70 -9.85
C SER A 14 -37.37 -6.23 -9.17
N PHE A 15 -37.32 -7.51 -8.84
CA PHE A 15 -36.13 -8.15 -8.25
C PHE A 15 -34.94 -8.13 -9.21
N CYS A 16 -35.15 -8.43 -10.50
CA CYS A 16 -34.12 -8.34 -11.52
C CYS A 16 -33.60 -6.91 -11.70
N ALA A 17 -34.46 -5.89 -11.64
CA ALA A 17 -34.06 -4.49 -11.74
C ALA A 17 -33.17 -4.06 -10.55
N VAL A 18 -33.49 -4.52 -9.34
CA VAL A 18 -32.67 -4.27 -8.14
C VAL A 18 -31.30 -4.94 -8.28
N ILE A 19 -31.26 -6.22 -8.69
CA ILE A 19 -29.99 -6.92 -8.94
C ILE A 19 -29.16 -6.17 -10.00
N PHE A 20 -29.79 -5.79 -11.12
CA PHE A 20 -29.09 -5.09 -12.19
C PHE A 20 -28.51 -3.75 -11.72
N LEU A 21 -29.26 -2.98 -10.94
CA LEU A 21 -28.78 -1.74 -10.33
C LEU A 21 -27.61 -1.99 -9.37
N THR A 22 -27.70 -3.02 -8.52
CA THR A 22 -26.58 -3.39 -7.63
C THR A 22 -25.33 -3.84 -8.40
N CYS A 23 -25.50 -4.55 -9.53
CA CYS A 23 -24.40 -4.92 -10.41
C CYS A 23 -23.76 -3.70 -11.09
N ILE A 24 -24.55 -2.73 -11.56
CA ILE A 24 -24.03 -1.48 -12.12
C ILE A 24 -23.22 -0.71 -11.07
N ILE A 25 -23.75 -0.58 -9.85
CA ILE A 25 -23.04 0.07 -8.73
C ILE A 25 -21.74 -0.68 -8.43
N ALA A 26 -21.77 -2.01 -8.35
CA ALA A 26 -20.58 -2.82 -8.14
C ALA A 26 -19.54 -2.65 -9.27
N LEU A 27 -19.97 -2.58 -10.53
CA LEU A 27 -19.09 -2.34 -11.68
C LEU A 27 -18.48 -0.93 -11.64
N CYS A 28 -19.26 0.09 -11.29
CA CYS A 28 -18.76 1.46 -11.12
C CYS A 28 -17.73 1.56 -9.99
N LEU A 29 -17.93 0.83 -8.88
CA LEU A 29 -16.99 0.82 -7.76
C LEU A 29 -15.76 -0.07 -8.03
N SER A 30 -15.88 -1.11 -8.87
CA SER A 30 -14.75 -1.95 -9.31
C SER A 30 -13.69 -1.24 -10.17
N LYS A 31 -13.91 0.05 -10.48
CA LYS A 31 -13.05 0.87 -11.33
C LYS A 31 -11.59 0.92 -10.83
N TYR A 32 -11.38 0.75 -9.53
CA TYR A 32 -10.07 0.72 -8.92
C TYR A 32 -9.54 -0.72 -8.79
N LYS A 33 -9.01 -1.24 -9.90
CA LYS A 33 -8.46 -2.61 -9.96
C LYS A 33 -7.18 -2.80 -9.13
N SER A 34 -6.46 -1.73 -8.81
CA SER A 34 -5.21 -1.78 -8.03
C SER A 34 -5.19 -0.75 -6.91
N PRO A 35 -4.49 -1.03 -5.80
CA PRO A 35 -4.38 -0.10 -4.66
C PRO A 35 -3.79 1.25 -5.06
N TYR A 36 -2.73 1.28 -5.89
CA TYR A 36 -2.17 2.54 -6.37
C TYR A 36 -3.17 3.39 -7.19
N LYS A 37 -4.00 2.77 -8.04
CA LYS A 37 -5.01 3.52 -8.79
C LYS A 37 -6.08 4.10 -7.87
N TYR A 38 -6.40 3.42 -6.78
CA TYR A 38 -7.29 3.95 -5.75
C TYR A 38 -6.62 5.13 -5.04
N LEU A 39 -5.38 4.94 -4.59
CA LEU A 39 -4.56 5.94 -3.89
C LEU A 39 -4.46 7.25 -4.68
N LYS A 40 -4.05 7.16 -5.95
CA LYS A 40 -3.94 8.32 -6.84
C LYS A 40 -5.24 9.10 -7.06
N ALA A 41 -6.39 8.44 -6.88
CA ALA A 41 -7.70 9.04 -7.12
C ALA A 41 -8.34 9.62 -5.86
N HIS A 42 -7.91 9.24 -4.66
CA HIS A 42 -8.63 9.55 -3.42
C HIS A 42 -7.77 10.10 -2.27
N ASP A 43 -6.45 10.01 -2.35
CA ASP A 43 -5.61 10.32 -1.19
C ASP A 43 -4.83 11.63 -1.30
N GLY A 44 -4.79 12.29 -0.14
CA GLY A 44 -3.90 13.39 0.18
C GLY A 44 -4.54 14.78 0.06
N THR A 45 -4.59 15.48 1.19
CA THR A 45 -4.90 16.92 1.22
C THR A 45 -3.65 17.78 1.01
N THR A 46 -2.47 17.17 1.11
CA THR A 46 -1.15 17.82 1.03
C THR A 46 -0.30 17.20 -0.06
N ALA A 47 0.70 17.94 -0.56
CA ALA A 47 1.62 17.44 -1.58
C ALA A 47 2.40 16.17 -1.14
N GLN A 48 2.69 16.06 0.16
CA GLN A 48 3.34 14.89 0.76
C GLN A 48 2.52 13.60 0.62
N THR A 49 1.19 13.70 0.69
CA THR A 49 0.29 12.53 0.75
C THR A 49 -0.35 12.20 -0.59
N LYS A 50 -0.21 13.08 -1.59
CA LYS A 50 -0.75 12.86 -2.94
C LYS A 50 0.21 12.06 -3.80
N ALA A 51 -0.29 10.96 -4.35
CA ALA A 51 0.50 10.08 -5.20
C ALA A 51 0.62 10.62 -6.63
N ASN A 52 1.87 10.81 -7.09
CA ASN A 52 2.17 11.28 -8.44
C ASN A 52 2.59 10.12 -9.35
N GLU A 53 3.54 9.29 -8.91
CA GLU A 53 4.15 8.22 -9.70
C GLU A 53 4.21 6.91 -8.92
N PHE A 54 3.91 5.79 -9.56
CA PHE A 54 4.00 4.47 -8.95
C PHE A 54 5.44 3.95 -8.98
N LEU A 55 5.93 3.42 -7.87
CA LEU A 55 7.25 2.77 -7.81
C LEU A 55 7.11 1.26 -7.71
N ALA A 56 6.45 0.79 -6.65
CA ALA A 56 6.33 -0.63 -6.39
C ALA A 56 5.13 -0.94 -5.50
N GLN A 57 4.72 -2.21 -5.49
CA GLN A 57 3.76 -2.71 -4.53
C GLN A 57 4.20 -4.08 -3.99
N ALA A 58 3.88 -4.34 -2.73
CA ALA A 58 3.98 -5.65 -2.12
C ALA A 58 2.63 -6.05 -1.51
N HIS A 59 2.40 -7.36 -1.40
CA HIS A 59 1.21 -7.91 -0.75
C HIS A 59 1.63 -8.60 0.54
N ILE A 60 0.95 -8.30 1.64
CA ILE A 60 1.24 -8.83 2.97
C ILE A 60 -0.10 -9.18 3.60
N ASP A 61 -0.34 -10.47 3.82
CA ASP A 61 -1.59 -10.99 4.34
C ASP A 61 -2.82 -10.51 3.57
N ASP A 62 -3.62 -9.60 4.13
CA ASP A 62 -4.80 -8.98 3.50
C ASP A 62 -4.58 -7.50 3.11
N LYS A 63 -3.32 -7.04 3.21
CA LYS A 63 -2.87 -5.67 2.98
C LYS A 63 -1.94 -5.57 1.76
N TYR A 64 -1.80 -4.33 1.30
CA TYR A 64 -0.87 -3.92 0.26
C TYR A 64 0.02 -2.83 0.81
N ILE A 65 1.32 -2.94 0.54
CA ILE A 65 2.25 -1.81 0.61
C ILE A 65 2.33 -1.21 -0.78
N VAL A 66 2.18 0.11 -0.88
CA VAL A 66 2.36 0.85 -2.13
C VAL A 66 3.43 1.91 -1.92
N PHE A 67 4.53 1.79 -2.64
CA PHE A 67 5.56 2.82 -2.74
C PHE A 67 5.31 3.70 -3.96
N PHE A 68 5.42 5.00 -3.79
CA PHE A 68 5.13 5.98 -4.83
C PHE A 68 5.98 7.25 -4.66
N VAL A 69 6.19 7.98 -5.75
CA VAL A 69 6.68 9.36 -5.67
C VAL A 69 5.47 10.27 -5.47
N ASN A 70 5.55 11.16 -4.49
CA ASN A 70 4.49 12.12 -4.19
C ASN A 70 4.65 13.45 -4.97
N GLU A 71 3.77 14.42 -4.75
CA GLU A 71 3.84 15.72 -5.45
C GLU A 71 5.07 16.56 -5.06
N ASN A 72 5.69 16.28 -3.90
CA ASN A 72 6.97 16.90 -3.52
C ASN A 72 8.16 16.34 -4.32
N GLY A 73 7.97 15.24 -5.06
CA GLY A 73 9.07 14.52 -5.72
C GLY A 73 9.84 13.60 -4.78
N ASN A 74 9.28 13.29 -3.60
CA ASN A 74 9.87 12.41 -2.60
C ASN A 74 9.19 11.03 -2.63
N VAL A 75 9.87 10.01 -2.13
CA VAL A 75 9.28 8.67 -2.01
C VAL A 75 8.40 8.63 -0.78
N ALA A 76 7.20 8.07 -0.91
CA ALA A 76 6.27 7.83 0.18
C ALA A 76 5.76 6.38 0.11
N CYS A 77 5.24 5.92 1.24
CA CYS A 77 4.71 4.57 1.39
C CYS A 77 3.28 4.62 1.92
N ALA A 78 2.37 3.86 1.32
CA ALA A 78 1.01 3.68 1.83
C ALA A 78 0.74 2.21 2.18
N ILE A 79 0.04 2.00 3.31
CA ILE A 79 -0.51 0.71 3.69
C ILE A 79 -2.01 0.74 3.37
N MET A 80 -2.45 -0.22 2.57
CA MET A 80 -3.81 -0.26 2.07
C MET A 80 -4.45 -1.63 2.27
N LYS A 81 -5.71 -1.66 2.67
CA LYS A 81 -6.46 -2.90 2.89
C LYS A 81 -7.60 -3.00 1.90
N LYS A 82 -7.73 -4.14 1.23
CA LYS A 82 -8.77 -4.32 0.22
C LYS A 82 -10.13 -4.51 0.86
N LYS A 83 -11.11 -3.74 0.40
CA LYS A 83 -12.53 -3.95 0.64
C LYS A 83 -13.17 -4.61 -0.58
N LEU A 84 -14.43 -5.04 -0.44
CA LEU A 84 -15.16 -5.70 -1.52
C LEU A 84 -15.11 -4.93 -2.85
N LEU A 85 -15.21 -3.60 -2.79
CA LEU A 85 -15.27 -2.72 -3.97
C LEU A 85 -14.36 -1.48 -3.87
N SER A 86 -13.48 -1.40 -2.88
CA SER A 86 -12.61 -0.24 -2.64
C SER A 86 -11.36 -0.66 -1.88
N TYR A 87 -10.58 0.31 -1.42
CA TYR A 87 -9.50 0.10 -0.47
C TYR A 87 -9.68 1.06 0.70
N ASP A 88 -9.27 0.63 1.88
CA ASP A 88 -8.96 1.54 2.99
C ASP A 88 -7.50 1.91 2.93
N VAL A 89 -7.20 3.17 3.22
CA VAL A 89 -5.84 3.67 3.38
C VAL A 89 -5.59 3.70 4.87
N LEU A 90 -4.92 2.66 5.37
CA LEU A 90 -4.64 2.51 6.80
C LEU A 90 -3.59 3.52 7.25
N ARG A 91 -2.61 3.79 6.39
CA ARG A 91 -1.52 4.73 6.68
C ARG A 91 -0.86 5.24 5.42
N ILE A 92 -0.49 6.52 5.42
CA ILE A 92 0.56 7.06 4.54
C ILE A 92 1.74 7.42 5.44
N SER A 93 2.83 6.70 5.24
CA SER A 93 4.03 6.70 6.06
C SER A 93 5.02 7.75 5.55
N GLY A 94 4.86 9.01 5.96
CA GLY A 94 5.85 10.08 5.75
C GLY A 94 6.38 10.22 4.31
N GLU A 95 7.54 10.86 4.15
CA GLU A 95 8.27 10.88 2.87
C GLU A 95 9.79 10.86 3.09
N LEU A 96 10.52 10.23 2.16
CA LEU A 96 11.97 10.21 2.11
C LEU A 96 12.46 10.90 0.84
N SER A 97 13.47 11.77 0.99
CA SER A 97 14.05 12.50 -0.15
C SER A 97 14.85 11.57 -1.03
N ILE A 98 14.61 11.65 -2.35
CA ILE A 98 15.42 10.96 -3.35
C ILE A 98 16.84 11.58 -3.43
N ARG A 99 17.01 12.85 -3.03
CA ARG A 99 18.26 13.62 -3.21
C ARG A 99 19.34 13.33 -2.17
N LYS A 100 19.06 12.45 -1.20
CA LYS A 100 20.03 11.93 -0.22
C LYS A 100 20.52 12.97 0.80
N ASP A 101 19.69 13.98 1.06
CA ASP A 101 20.02 15.08 1.96
C ASP A 101 19.68 14.79 3.44
N ASN A 102 18.90 13.73 3.71
CA ASN A 102 18.22 13.44 4.98
C ASN A 102 18.27 11.95 5.38
N GLU A 103 17.50 11.56 6.41
CA GLU A 103 17.27 10.18 6.89
C GLU A 103 17.00 9.18 5.74
N ASN A 104 17.57 7.98 5.84
CA ASN A 104 17.41 6.90 4.84
C ASN A 104 16.25 5.94 5.17
N TYR A 105 15.74 5.99 6.39
CA TYR A 105 14.79 5.03 6.94
C TYR A 105 13.65 5.75 7.64
N LEU A 106 12.45 5.19 7.58
CA LEU A 106 11.25 5.77 8.16
C LEU A 106 10.39 4.68 8.77
N PHE A 107 10.15 4.83 10.08
CA PHE A 107 9.20 4.03 10.81
C PHE A 107 7.82 4.70 10.82
N SER A 108 6.77 3.90 10.64
CA SER A 108 5.40 4.36 10.84
C SER A 108 4.50 3.26 11.38
N ALA A 109 3.80 3.58 12.47
CA ALA A 109 2.79 2.73 13.07
C ALA A 109 1.37 3.14 12.66
N TYR A 110 0.47 2.18 12.73
CA TYR A 110 -0.95 2.32 12.46
C TYR A 110 -1.74 1.25 13.22
N GLU A 111 -3.04 1.48 13.39
CA GLU A 111 -3.93 0.56 14.10
C GLU A 111 -4.80 -0.19 13.08
N ASP A 112 -4.73 -1.53 13.08
CA ASP A 112 -5.67 -2.41 12.36
C ASP A 112 -5.92 -3.70 13.16
N ASN A 113 -6.95 -3.71 13.99
CA ASN A 113 -7.22 -4.80 14.96
C ASN A 113 -6.04 -5.06 15.93
N GLY A 114 -5.24 -4.03 16.18
CA GLY A 114 -4.01 -4.07 16.97
C GLY A 114 -2.97 -3.09 16.43
N TYR A 115 -1.89 -2.93 17.19
CA TYR A 115 -0.74 -2.12 16.82
C TYR A 115 0.07 -2.81 15.73
N GLU A 116 0.10 -2.22 14.54
CA GLU A 116 0.91 -2.67 13.42
C GLU A 116 1.87 -1.56 12.97
N TRP A 117 2.95 -1.94 12.31
CA TRP A 117 3.93 -0.98 11.85
C TRP A 117 4.65 -1.42 10.59
N ILE A 118 5.20 -0.43 9.89
CA ILE A 118 6.14 -0.59 8.80
C ILE A 118 7.40 0.21 9.12
N ASP A 119 8.54 -0.35 8.75
CA ASP A 119 9.79 0.37 8.65
C ASP A 119 10.39 0.13 7.28
N TRP A 120 10.78 1.20 6.61
CA TRP A 120 11.19 1.17 5.22
C TRP A 120 12.19 2.27 4.93
N GLY A 121 12.92 2.14 3.83
CA GLY A 121 13.98 3.07 3.50
C GLY A 121 14.43 3.05 2.05
N LEU A 122 15.33 3.96 1.71
CA LEU A 122 15.96 4.07 0.40
C LEU A 122 17.43 3.67 0.49
N ILE A 123 17.84 2.76 -0.40
CA ILE A 123 19.23 2.29 -0.52
C ILE A 123 19.83 2.86 -1.79
N SER A 124 20.78 3.77 -1.70
CA SER A 124 21.42 4.34 -2.91
C SER A 124 22.75 3.66 -3.25
N GLU A 125 23.41 3.11 -2.24
CA GLU A 125 24.67 2.40 -2.33
C GLU A 125 24.45 1.04 -3.01
N SER A 126 25.14 0.78 -4.12
CA SER A 126 25.00 -0.46 -4.88
C SER A 126 25.73 -1.66 -4.25
N ASP A 127 26.65 -1.39 -3.32
CA ASP A 127 27.42 -2.39 -2.58
C ASP A 127 26.69 -2.93 -1.35
N ILE A 128 25.59 -2.32 -0.91
CA ILE A 128 24.74 -2.90 0.13
C ILE A 128 24.01 -4.13 -0.41
N ASP A 129 24.18 -5.27 0.25
CA ASP A 129 23.52 -6.53 -0.08
C ASP A 129 22.22 -6.70 0.69
N LYS A 130 22.28 -6.45 2.01
CA LYS A 130 21.18 -6.69 2.94
C LYS A 130 21.07 -5.57 3.95
N ILE A 131 19.87 -5.41 4.51
CA ILE A 131 19.62 -4.53 5.65
C ILE A 131 18.93 -5.35 6.71
N LEU A 132 19.47 -5.33 7.92
CA LEU A 132 18.87 -5.98 9.07
C LEU A 132 18.27 -4.91 10.00
N VAL A 133 17.10 -5.20 10.55
CA VAL A 133 16.46 -4.41 11.60
C VAL A 133 16.18 -5.32 12.76
N ASN A 134 16.77 -5.02 13.92
CA ASN A 134 16.70 -5.88 15.11
C ASN A 134 17.10 -7.35 14.78
N GLY A 135 18.10 -7.53 13.91
CA GLY A 135 18.58 -8.85 13.45
C GLY A 135 17.70 -9.55 12.40
N LYS A 136 16.59 -8.94 11.96
CA LYS A 136 15.71 -9.48 10.91
C LYS A 136 16.00 -8.80 9.57
N GLU A 137 16.13 -9.60 8.51
CA GLU A 137 16.39 -9.09 7.16
C GLU A 137 15.16 -8.37 6.60
N MET A 138 15.36 -7.15 6.10
CA MET A 138 14.36 -6.39 5.37
C MET A 138 14.23 -6.92 3.93
N ASN A 139 13.03 -6.83 3.37
CA ASN A 139 12.81 -7.08 1.95
C ASN A 139 13.42 -5.95 1.12
N ILE A 140 13.98 -6.25 -0.04
CA ILE A 140 14.55 -5.24 -0.96
C ILE A 140 13.84 -5.32 -2.32
N ILE A 141 13.51 -4.15 -2.87
CA ILE A 141 12.98 -3.94 -4.21
C ILE A 141 14.02 -3.14 -4.99
N ASP A 142 14.58 -3.75 -6.04
CA ASP A 142 15.72 -3.20 -6.78
C ASP A 142 15.47 -2.96 -8.28
N ASN A 143 14.33 -3.38 -8.80
CA ASN A 143 13.94 -3.24 -10.20
C ASN A 143 13.21 -1.91 -10.49
N LEU A 144 13.69 -0.82 -9.91
CA LEU A 144 13.08 0.50 -10.05
C LEU A 144 13.69 1.26 -11.24
N GLN A 145 12.94 2.24 -11.75
CA GLN A 145 13.44 3.17 -12.76
C GLN A 145 14.44 4.22 -12.21
N TYR A 146 14.70 4.16 -10.90
CA TYR A 146 15.64 5.02 -10.19
C TYR A 146 16.89 4.24 -9.79
N SER A 147 17.97 4.96 -9.51
CA SER A 147 19.23 4.37 -9.03
C SER A 147 19.17 3.86 -7.59
N PHE A 148 18.18 4.31 -6.81
CA PHE A 148 17.95 3.78 -5.47
C PHE A 148 17.11 2.50 -5.51
N ARG A 149 17.23 1.71 -4.45
CA ARG A 149 16.40 0.56 -4.13
C ARG A 149 15.54 0.90 -2.91
N ILE A 150 14.46 0.16 -2.68
CA ILE A 150 13.61 0.34 -1.50
C ILE A 150 13.77 -0.88 -0.60
N CYS A 151 14.02 -0.67 0.69
CA CYS A 151 13.91 -1.73 1.69
C CYS A 151 12.66 -1.56 2.55
N TRP A 152 12.10 -2.66 3.05
CA TRP A 152 10.97 -2.60 3.98
C TRP A 152 10.82 -3.87 4.83
N ILE A 153 10.27 -3.70 6.02
CA ILE A 153 9.81 -4.77 6.90
C ILE A 153 8.56 -4.30 7.63
N THR A 154 7.67 -5.25 7.97
CA THR A 154 6.47 -4.97 8.75
C THR A 154 6.47 -5.83 10.01
N GLY A 155 5.70 -5.42 11.00
CA GLY A 155 5.49 -6.20 12.20
C GLY A 155 4.32 -5.72 13.02
N ASN A 156 4.05 -6.48 14.08
CA ASN A 156 2.92 -6.26 15.00
C ASN A 156 3.45 -6.11 16.43
N GLY A 157 2.72 -5.33 17.23
CA GLY A 157 3.01 -5.07 18.63
C GLY A 157 4.18 -4.10 18.85
N GLU A 158 4.17 -3.48 20.03
CA GLU A 158 5.18 -2.50 20.45
C GLU A 158 6.54 -3.16 20.79
N GLU A 159 6.55 -4.46 21.09
CA GLU A 159 7.74 -5.19 21.52
C GLU A 159 8.80 -5.40 20.42
N ASN A 160 8.47 -5.08 19.16
CA ASN A 160 9.35 -5.26 18.01
C ASN A 160 9.66 -3.97 17.24
N ILE A 161 9.48 -2.80 17.86
CA ILE A 161 9.75 -1.51 17.19
C ILE A 161 11.20 -1.49 16.67
N PRO A 162 11.40 -1.21 15.37
CA PRO A 162 12.69 -0.99 14.76
C PRO A 162 13.53 0.03 15.54
N SER A 163 14.72 -0.39 15.94
CA SER A 163 15.60 0.45 16.77
C SER A 163 16.94 0.76 16.10
N ASN A 164 17.49 -0.19 15.33
CA ASN A 164 18.76 -0.05 14.64
C ASN A 164 18.74 -0.77 13.29
N HIS A 165 19.24 -0.09 12.25
CA HIS A 165 19.47 -0.63 10.91
C HIS A 165 20.94 -1.03 10.76
N GLU A 166 21.20 -2.26 10.34
CA GLU A 166 22.53 -2.74 10.01
C GLU A 166 22.62 -3.00 8.50
N GLU A 167 23.45 -2.23 7.81
CA GLU A 167 23.71 -2.39 6.38
C GLU A 167 24.87 -3.37 6.15
N ILE A 168 24.58 -4.49 5.49
CA ILE A 168 25.58 -5.52 5.17
C ILE A 168 26.02 -5.37 3.73
N LYS A 169 27.33 -5.22 3.51
CA LYS A 169 27.92 -5.04 2.17
C LYS A 169 28.17 -6.37 1.45
N LYS A 170 28.11 -6.34 0.13
CA LYS A 170 28.50 -7.44 -0.76
C LYS A 170 29.95 -7.83 -0.49
N GLY A 171 30.20 -9.11 -0.29
CA GLY A 171 31.54 -9.63 -0.01
C GLY A 171 32.02 -9.43 1.43
N ALA A 172 31.17 -8.92 2.34
CA ALA A 172 31.41 -9.05 3.77
C ALA A 172 31.22 -10.52 4.17
N VAL A 173 32.26 -11.33 3.96
CA VAL A 173 32.35 -12.71 4.47
C VAL A 173 32.51 -12.62 5.98
N ARG A 174 31.66 -13.32 6.73
CA ARG A 174 31.89 -13.62 8.15
C ARG A 174 33.00 -14.66 8.30
#